data_AF-A0AAN4Z4Q4-F1
#
_entry.id   AF-A0AAN4Z4Q4-F1
#
_cell.length_a   1.000
_cell.length_b   1.000
_cell.length_c   1.000
_cell.angle_alpha   90.00
_cell.angle_beta   90.00
_cell.angle_gamma   90.00
#
_symmetry.space_group_name_H-M   'P 1'
#
loop_
_entity.id
_entity.type
_entity.pdbx_description
1 polymer ?
#
loop_
_entity_poly.entity_id
_entity_poly.type
_entity_poly.pdbx_seq_one_letter_code
_entity_poly.pdbx_strand_id
1 'polypeptide(L)'
;KINEDPIEFKEEPVDNFDEINQEEPVLDVSLFGIMADLMSHFSTATRTRNAPLKNVQHKCVVCLQKGNASEMRYFTRDPKRRGTWINAVRSTSEGRKVLMKLLNTSTNRFLCASHFDPSDFIYHPTRVALKSNAVPFFEVSISS
;
A
#
# COMPACT_ATOMS: atom_id res chain seq x y z
N LYS A 1 36.29 40.66 12.01
CA LYS A 1 36.65 39.37 12.66
C LYS A 1 35.40 38.90 13.37
N ILE A 2 34.71 37.93 12.81
CA ILE A 2 33.48 37.36 13.37
C ILE A 2 33.95 36.07 14.05
N ASN A 3 33.69 35.95 15.35
CA ASN A 3 34.04 34.77 16.15
C ASN A 3 33.16 33.60 15.71
N GLU A 4 33.80 32.50 15.30
CA GLU A 4 33.15 31.21 15.09
C GLU A 4 33.30 30.40 16.38
N ASP A 5 32.24 30.37 17.19
CA ASP A 5 32.15 29.42 18.29
C ASP A 5 31.78 28.02 17.73
N PRO A 6 32.48 26.94 18.11
CA PRO A 6 32.16 25.59 17.64
C PRO A 6 30.86 25.07 18.25
N ILE A 7 29.95 24.59 17.40
CA ILE A 7 28.72 23.91 17.80
C ILE A 7 29.07 22.49 18.26
N GLU A 8 29.05 22.26 19.57
CA GLU A 8 29.23 20.96 20.20
C GLU A 8 27.93 20.14 20.08
N PHE A 9 27.91 19.19 19.14
CA PHE A 9 26.83 18.21 19.01
C PHE A 9 27.02 17.10 20.06
N LYS A 10 26.12 17.05 21.04
CA LYS A 10 26.00 15.91 21.95
C LYS A 10 25.18 14.82 21.27
N GLU A 11 25.82 13.67 21.02
CA GLU A 11 25.15 12.45 20.59
C GLU A 11 24.38 11.84 21.78
N GLU A 12 23.06 11.76 21.68
CA GLU A 12 22.22 11.04 22.64
C GLU A 12 22.04 9.57 22.20
N PRO A 13 21.95 8.64 23.17
CA PRO A 13 21.97 7.20 22.93
C PRO A 13 20.69 6.69 22.24
N VAL A 14 20.90 5.77 21.30
CA VAL A 14 19.83 5.04 20.59
C VAL A 14 19.35 3.91 21.50
N ASP A 15 18.21 4.12 22.17
CA ASP A 15 17.56 3.08 22.96
C ASP A 15 16.66 2.17 22.11
N ASN A 16 16.61 0.93 22.61
CA ASN A 16 16.26 -0.33 21.99
C ASN A 16 14.94 -0.42 21.20
N PHE A 17 15.03 -1.31 20.22
CA PHE A 17 14.00 -1.92 19.41
C PHE A 17 13.05 -2.76 20.29
N ASP A 18 11.80 -2.34 20.45
CA ASP A 18 10.74 -3.24 20.90
C ASP A 18 9.85 -3.64 19.72
N GLU A 19 9.99 -4.91 19.41
CA GLU A 19 9.31 -5.72 18.41
C GLU A 19 7.84 -5.89 18.82
N ILE A 20 6.94 -5.08 18.25
CA ILE A 20 5.50 -5.23 18.47
C ILE A 20 4.92 -6.12 17.38
N ASN A 21 4.64 -7.36 17.80
CA ASN A 21 3.91 -8.41 17.11
C ASN A 21 2.68 -7.88 16.36
N GLN A 22 2.68 -8.05 15.03
CA GLN A 22 1.48 -7.99 14.21
C GLN A 22 0.83 -9.38 14.20
N GLU A 23 -0.11 -9.62 15.11
CA GLU A 23 -1.02 -10.75 14.99
C GLU A 23 -2.02 -10.46 13.86
N GLU A 24 -1.88 -11.15 12.73
CA GLU A 24 -2.91 -11.22 11.69
C GLU A 24 -3.72 -12.52 11.83
N PRO A 25 -5.03 -12.50 11.52
CA PRO A 25 -5.88 -13.69 11.64
C PRO A 25 -5.49 -14.76 10.60
N VAL A 26 -5.08 -15.92 11.11
CA VAL A 26 -4.97 -17.17 10.35
C VAL A 26 -6.33 -17.55 9.77
N LEU A 27 -6.49 -17.42 8.46
CA LEU A 27 -7.52 -18.15 7.72
C LEU A 27 -7.01 -19.57 7.50
N ASP A 28 -7.46 -20.47 8.39
CA ASP A 28 -7.33 -21.91 8.28
C ASP A 28 -8.01 -22.41 7.00
N VAL A 29 -7.22 -22.91 6.07
CA VAL A 29 -7.70 -23.66 4.91
C VAL A 29 -6.82 -24.92 4.77
N SER A 30 -7.01 -25.89 5.66
CA SER A 30 -6.66 -27.29 5.43
C SER A 30 -7.95 -28.02 5.00
N LEU A 31 -8.21 -28.31 3.72
CA LEU A 31 -7.64 -29.35 2.83
C LEU A 31 -7.91 -30.80 3.29
N PHE A 32 -8.53 -31.57 2.39
CA PHE A 32 -8.89 -33.01 2.37
C PHE A 32 -10.19 -33.39 3.12
N GLY A 33 -11.30 -33.73 2.45
CA GLY A 33 -11.55 -35.02 1.77
C GLY A 33 -11.94 -36.07 2.83
N ILE A 34 -13.12 -36.72 2.84
CA ILE A 34 -13.41 -38.00 2.15
C ILE A 34 -14.89 -38.38 2.39
N MET A 35 -15.55 -38.86 1.33
CA MET A 35 -16.68 -39.82 1.20
C MET A 35 -17.51 -40.22 2.44
N ALA A 36 -18.84 -40.16 2.34
CA ALA A 36 -19.69 -41.36 2.17
C ALA A 36 -21.20 -41.02 2.18
N ASP A 37 -21.88 -41.65 1.22
CA ASP A 37 -23.32 -41.77 1.00
C ASP A 37 -24.11 -42.26 2.23
N LEU A 38 -25.29 -41.69 2.51
CA LEU A 38 -26.50 -42.42 2.96
C LEU A 38 -27.71 -41.46 3.14
N MET A 39 -28.59 -41.52 2.15
CA MET A 39 -30.05 -41.33 2.16
C MET A 39 -30.74 -40.43 3.22
N SER A 40 -31.53 -39.52 2.65
CA SER A 40 -32.89 -39.12 3.08
C SER A 40 -33.03 -37.88 3.98
N HIS A 41 -33.47 -36.82 3.29
CA HIS A 41 -34.46 -35.83 3.72
C HIS A 41 -34.10 -34.99 4.95
N PHE A 42 -33.47 -33.83 4.73
CA PHE A 42 -34.00 -32.56 5.24
C PHE A 42 -33.41 -31.41 4.43
N SER A 43 -34.28 -30.48 4.06
CA SER A 43 -34.02 -29.25 3.32
C SER A 43 -32.77 -28.51 3.79
N THR A 44 -31.91 -28.12 2.85
CA THR A 44 -31.44 -26.74 2.74
C THR A 44 -30.72 -26.56 1.42
N ALA A 45 -31.23 -25.64 0.61
CA ALA A 45 -30.56 -25.16 -0.59
C ALA A 45 -29.20 -24.56 -0.20
N THR A 46 -28.11 -25.33 -0.33
CA THR A 46 -26.77 -24.76 -0.39
C THR A 46 -26.63 -24.09 -1.75
N ARG A 47 -27.23 -22.90 -1.85
CA ARG A 47 -26.87 -21.93 -2.88
C ARG A 47 -25.44 -21.52 -2.57
N THR A 48 -24.47 -22.28 -3.08
CA THR A 48 -23.10 -21.81 -3.25
C THR A 48 -23.16 -20.59 -4.14
N ARG A 49 -23.38 -19.43 -3.51
CA ARG A 49 -23.06 -18.14 -4.10
C ARG A 49 -21.54 -18.12 -4.20
N ASN A 50 -21.01 -18.75 -5.25
CA ASN A 50 -19.79 -18.28 -5.88
C ASN A 50 -20.14 -16.91 -6.46
N ALA A 51 -20.32 -15.92 -5.58
CA ALA A 51 -20.36 -14.54 -6.00
C ALA A 51 -18.99 -14.28 -6.63
N PRO A 52 -18.90 -13.93 -7.91
CA PRO A 52 -17.62 -13.56 -8.50
C PRO A 52 -17.05 -12.46 -7.61
N LEU A 53 -15.83 -12.66 -7.11
CA LEU A 53 -15.05 -11.62 -6.45
C LEU A 53 -15.19 -10.38 -7.32
N LYS A 54 -15.93 -9.38 -6.83
CA LYS A 54 -16.15 -8.14 -7.59
C LYS A 54 -14.76 -7.64 -7.95
N ASN A 55 -14.51 -7.45 -9.24
CA ASN A 55 -13.30 -6.78 -9.74
C ASN A 55 -13.36 -5.32 -9.24
N VAL A 56 -13.00 -5.10 -7.97
CA VAL A 56 -12.97 -3.77 -7.38
C VAL A 56 -11.85 -3.01 -8.08
N GLN A 57 -12.25 -2.01 -8.85
CA GLN A 57 -11.32 -1.10 -9.49
C GLN A 57 -11.00 0.03 -8.53
N HIS A 58 -9.71 0.30 -8.35
CA HIS A 58 -9.21 1.43 -7.59
C HIS A 58 -8.78 2.54 -8.56
N LYS A 59 -8.78 3.79 -8.08
CA LYS A 59 -8.38 4.95 -8.87
C LYS A 59 -7.06 5.50 -8.30
N CYS A 60 -6.06 5.66 -9.17
CA CYS A 60 -4.81 6.28 -8.79
C CYS A 60 -5.02 7.75 -8.41
N VAL A 61 -4.49 8.17 -7.26
CA VAL A 61 -4.64 9.54 -6.76
C VAL A 61 -3.79 10.57 -7.52
N VAL A 62 -2.82 10.11 -8.32
CA VAL A 62 -1.89 10.98 -9.05
C VAL A 62 -2.30 11.12 -10.51
N CYS A 63 -2.40 10.02 -11.25
CA CYS A 63 -2.70 9.99 -12.68
C CYS A 63 -4.18 9.72 -13.00
N LEU A 64 -5.02 9.49 -11.99
CA LEU A 64 -6.47 9.25 -12.11
C LEU A 64 -6.87 8.00 -12.90
N GLN A 65 -5.91 7.18 -13.33
CA GLN A 65 -6.16 5.89 -13.99
C GLN A 65 -6.80 4.89 -13.05
N LYS A 66 -7.64 4.01 -13.61
CA LYS A 66 -8.27 2.91 -12.88
C LYS A 66 -7.45 1.63 -13.09
N GLY A 67 -7.44 0.77 -12.09
CA GLY A 67 -6.74 -0.51 -12.14
C GLY A 67 -7.22 -1.47 -11.06
N ASN A 68 -6.86 -2.73 -11.21
CA ASN A 68 -7.20 -3.78 -10.25
C ASN A 68 -6.26 -3.77 -9.03
N ALA A 69 -6.53 -4.64 -8.05
CA ALA A 69 -5.73 -4.74 -6.83
C ALA A 69 -4.27 -5.18 -7.09
N SER A 70 -4.01 -5.96 -8.15
CA SER A 70 -2.65 -6.38 -8.53
C SER A 70 -1.81 -5.22 -9.08
N GLU A 71 -2.44 -4.28 -9.78
CA GLU A 71 -1.81 -3.13 -10.44
C GLU A 71 -1.70 -1.89 -9.55
N MET A 72 -2.26 -1.93 -8.34
CA MET A 72 -2.37 -0.77 -7.47
C MET A 72 -1.67 -1.02 -6.14
N ARG A 73 -1.07 0.04 -5.59
CA ARG A 73 -0.38 0.06 -4.31
C ARG A 73 -0.95 1.15 -3.43
N TYR A 74 -1.09 0.87 -2.15
CA TYR A 74 -1.52 1.88 -1.20
C TYR A 74 -0.48 3.00 -1.10
N PHE A 75 -0.97 4.23 -1.01
CA PHE A 75 -0.19 5.37 -0.58
C PHE A 75 0.29 5.10 0.85
N THR A 76 1.57 5.36 1.11
CA THR A 76 2.15 5.11 2.43
C THR A 76 1.38 5.83 3.54
N ARG A 77 1.15 5.10 4.64
CA ARG A 77 0.53 5.64 5.87
C ARG A 77 1.57 6.23 6.82
N ASP A 78 2.84 5.86 6.66
CA ASP A 78 3.94 6.38 7.46
C ASP A 78 4.13 7.89 7.19
N PRO A 79 3.99 8.76 8.21
CA PRO A 79 4.13 10.20 8.06
C PRO A 79 5.48 10.63 7.46
N LYS A 80 6.58 9.95 7.82
CA LYS A 80 7.92 10.28 7.33
C LYS A 80 8.02 10.04 5.82
N ARG A 81 7.66 8.83 5.38
CA ARG A 81 7.64 8.47 3.94
C ARG A 81 6.59 9.25 3.15
N ARG A 82 5.47 9.60 3.78
CA ARG A 82 4.35 10.28 3.10
C ARG A 82 4.76 11.63 2.54
N GLY A 83 5.55 12.41 3.28
CA GLY A 83 6.11 13.67 2.79
C GLY A 83 6.96 13.46 1.53
N THR A 84 7.88 12.48 1.58
CA THR A 84 8.74 12.11 0.44
C THR A 84 7.93 11.73 -0.80
N TRP A 85 6.92 10.86 -0.64
CA TRP A 85 6.08 10.42 -1.75
C TRP A 85 5.28 11.58 -2.37
N ILE A 86 4.71 12.46 -1.54
CA ILE A 86 3.98 13.64 -2.02
C ILE A 86 4.89 14.57 -2.81
N ASN A 87 6.10 14.82 -2.31
CA ASN A 87 7.08 15.67 -2.97
C ASN A 87 7.55 15.07 -4.30
N ALA A 88 7.66 13.74 -4.38
CA ALA A 88 8.10 13.04 -5.59
C ALA A 88 7.06 13.07 -6.71
N VAL A 89 5.76 12.99 -6.39
CA VAL A 89 4.68 12.95 -7.40
C VAL A 89 4.05 14.32 -7.70
N ARG A 90 4.39 15.36 -6.92
CA ARG A 90 3.93 16.75 -7.13
C ARG A 90 5.08 17.73 -6.94
N SER A 91 5.44 18.42 -8.02
CA SER A 91 6.48 19.45 -8.03
C SER A 91 6.02 20.77 -7.40
N THR A 92 4.74 21.14 -7.54
CA THR A 92 4.22 22.44 -7.06
C THR A 92 3.75 22.37 -5.61
N SER A 93 3.95 23.46 -4.86
CA SER A 93 3.50 23.57 -3.46
C SER A 93 1.99 23.40 -3.33
N GLU A 94 1.22 23.98 -4.26
CA GLU A 94 -0.24 23.85 -4.28
C GLU A 94 -0.68 22.41 -4.58
N GLY A 95 -0.06 21.75 -5.56
CA GLY A 95 -0.34 20.35 -5.88
C GLY A 95 -0.07 19.42 -4.70
N ARG A 96 0.97 19.69 -3.91
CA ARG A 96 1.28 18.96 -2.67
C ARG A 96 0.20 19.15 -1.61
N LYS A 97 -0.29 20.39 -1.39
CA LYS A 97 -1.38 20.68 -0.44
C LYS A 97 -2.68 19.98 -0.84
N VAL A 98 -3.05 20.05 -2.12
CA VAL A 98 -4.25 19.40 -2.65
C VAL A 98 -4.16 17.88 -2.48
N LEU A 99 -3.02 17.28 -2.83
CA LEU A 99 -2.81 15.84 -2.66
C LEU A 99 -2.84 15.43 -1.19
N MET A 100 -2.22 16.21 -0.29
CA MET A 100 -2.27 15.95 1.14
C MET A 100 -3.70 15.96 1.68
N LYS A 101 -4.50 16.96 1.30
CA LYS A 101 -5.91 17.06 1.68
C LYS A 101 -6.71 15.88 1.16
N LEU A 102 -6.52 15.50 -0.11
CA LEU A 102 -7.17 14.34 -0.72
C LEU A 102 -6.84 13.06 0.04
N LEU A 103 -5.57 12.82 0.37
CA LEU A 103 -5.15 11.64 1.11
C LEU A 103 -5.70 11.60 2.54
N ASN A 104 -6.07 12.75 3.13
CA ASN A 104 -6.69 12.79 4.46
C ASN A 104 -8.19 12.48 4.42
N THR A 105 -8.91 12.92 3.38
CA THR A 105 -10.37 12.77 3.30
C THR A 105 -10.83 11.56 2.50
N SER A 106 -10.01 11.09 1.56
CA SER A 106 -10.36 10.01 0.64
C SER A 106 -10.08 8.63 1.24
N THR A 107 -11.02 7.70 1.01
CA THR A 107 -10.81 6.25 1.16
C THR A 107 -9.94 5.69 0.04
N ASN A 108 -9.91 6.36 -1.11
CA ASN A 108 -9.09 6.00 -2.26
C ASN A 108 -7.69 6.62 -2.09
N ARG A 109 -6.73 5.80 -1.70
CA ARG A 109 -5.33 6.18 -1.47
C ARG A 109 -4.42 5.23 -2.25
N PHE A 110 -4.65 5.08 -3.54
CA PHE A 110 -3.92 4.14 -4.38
C PHE A 110 -3.03 4.84 -5.39
N LEU A 111 -1.94 4.19 -5.74
CA LEU A 111 -1.01 4.53 -6.82
C LEU A 111 -0.91 3.35 -7.77
N CYS A 112 -0.78 3.62 -9.06
CA CYS A 112 -0.41 2.58 -10.02
C CYS A 112 0.95 2.00 -9.67
N ALA A 113 1.13 0.69 -9.87
CA ALA A 113 2.42 0.02 -9.74
C ALA A 113 3.47 0.60 -10.70
N SER A 114 3.04 1.14 -11.85
CA SER A 114 3.91 1.83 -12.82
C SER A 114 4.54 3.13 -12.30
N HIS A 115 4.11 3.65 -11.15
CA HIS A 115 4.78 4.77 -10.50
C HIS A 115 6.01 4.34 -9.69
N PHE A 116 6.34 3.06 -9.62
CA PHE A 116 7.49 2.55 -8.88
C PHE A 116 8.44 1.82 -9.83
N ASP A 117 9.72 1.81 -9.48
CA ASP A 117 10.70 1.01 -10.21
C ASP A 117 10.38 -0.48 -10.02
N PRO A 118 10.44 -1.32 -11.06
CA PRO A 118 10.23 -2.77 -10.92
C PRO A 118 11.10 -3.42 -9.84
N SER A 119 12.31 -2.90 -9.61
CA SER A 119 13.22 -3.39 -8.57
C SER A 119 12.79 -3.02 -7.15
N ASP A 120 11.84 -2.10 -6.96
CA ASP A 120 11.28 -1.75 -5.65
C ASP A 120 10.28 -2.78 -5.12
N PHE A 121 9.85 -3.73 -5.96
CA PHE A 121 8.92 -4.77 -5.57
C PHE A 121 9.63 -5.98 -4.96
N ILE A 122 9.09 -6.45 -3.84
CA ILE A 122 9.47 -7.69 -3.19
C ILE A 122 8.34 -8.69 -3.44
N TYR A 123 8.66 -9.78 -4.12
CA TYR A 123 7.72 -10.82 -4.48
C TYR A 123 7.76 -11.95 -3.46
N HIS A 124 6.67 -12.14 -2.74
CA HIS A 124 6.44 -13.29 -1.89
C HIS A 124 5.42 -14.22 -2.56
N PRO A 125 5.37 -15.52 -2.20
CA PRO A 125 4.44 -16.48 -2.79
C PRO A 125 2.96 -16.05 -2.72
N THR A 126 2.58 -15.30 -1.69
CA THR A 126 1.19 -14.91 -1.42
C THR A 126 0.93 -13.41 -1.57
N ARG A 127 1.96 -12.57 -1.74
CA ARG A 127 1.81 -11.11 -1.78
C ARG A 127 2.96 -10.41 -2.50
N VAL A 128 2.69 -9.22 -3.03
CA VAL A 128 3.70 -8.31 -3.55
C VAL A 128 3.79 -7.10 -2.63
N ALA A 129 4.99 -6.84 -2.10
CA ALA A 129 5.27 -5.72 -1.21
C ALA A 129 6.19 -4.70 -1.90
N LEU A 130 6.25 -3.49 -1.36
CA LEU A 130 7.23 -2.48 -1.75
C LEU A 130 8.36 -2.44 -0.72
N LYS A 131 9.60 -2.24 -1.16
CA LYS A 131 10.73 -1.95 -0.27
C LYS A 131 10.43 -0.74 0.62
N SER A 132 11.07 -0.70 1.79
CA SER A 132 10.92 0.41 2.75
C SER A 132 11.43 1.74 2.20
N ASN A 133 12.41 1.71 1.30
CA ASN A 133 12.98 2.88 0.62
C ASN A 133 12.34 3.19 -0.74
N ALA A 134 11.33 2.43 -1.18
CA ALA A 134 10.67 2.69 -2.45
C ALA A 134 10.01 4.08 -2.46
N VAL A 135 10.24 4.83 -3.55
CA VAL A 135 9.71 6.19 -3.76
C VAL A 135 9.02 6.23 -5.12
N PRO A 136 7.75 6.66 -5.19
CA PRO A 136 7.05 6.76 -6.45
C PRO A 136 7.56 7.93 -7.29
N PHE A 137 7.42 7.84 -8.60
CA PHE A 137 7.65 8.92 -9.55
C PHE A 137 6.40 9.23 -10.35
N PHE A 138 6.29 10.47 -10.82
CA PHE A 138 5.23 10.87 -11.74
C PHE A 138 5.79 11.79 -12.82
N GLU A 139 5.93 11.25 -14.02
CA GLU A 139 6.25 12.03 -15.20
C GLU A 139 4.96 12.56 -15.80
N VAL A 140 4.86 13.88 -15.91
CA VAL A 140 3.81 14.49 -16.73
C VAL A 140 4.25 14.26 -18.17
N SER A 141 3.59 13.34 -18.86
CA SER A 141 3.76 13.21 -20.30
C SER A 141 3.32 14.54 -20.92
N ILE A 142 4.28 15.40 -21.28
CA ILE A 142 4.01 16.60 -22.04
C ILE A 142 3.73 16.08 -23.45
N SER A 143 2.46 15.90 -23.79
CA SER A 143 2.05 15.70 -25.17
C SER A 143 2.29 17.03 -25.89
N SER A 144 3.45 17.11 -26.56
CA SER A 144 3.85 18.20 -27.46
C SER A 144 2.92 18.33 -28.65
#